data_AF-A0A2V8S5D8-F1
#
_entry.id   AF-A0A2V8S5D8-F1
#
_cell.length_a   1.000
_cell.length_b   1.000
_cell.length_c   1.000
_cell.angle_alpha   90.00
_cell.angle_beta   90.00
_cell.angle_gamma   90.00
#
_symmetry.space_group_name_H-M   'P 1'
#
loop_
_entity.id
_entity.type
_entity.pdbx_description
1 polymer ?
#
loop_
_entity_poly.entity_id
_entity_poly.type
_entity_poly.pdbx_seq_one_letter_code
_entity_poly.pdbx_strand_id
1 'polypeptide(L)'
;MPAAAKKREFDLSEFPPGTVVEYTRLLCLACIFDLFTKQMRLAPRTAYSEIKRHEPTIAELTARTPVRPYFDSDEKHPRCPYCDAAKRWHARFDTYRIEGSKATDASRRALVKSLPKAEDQFLMIEVRSTRRAVFFEWLDGLGRQLDFTDDAWLIQATRAYLERIEPKTVWAEVFKDLRAVRRSQRLEAGWERDGARLFLTPSLYHDALLVQYLVSRSHAHGGLTMEGRLTLHELMRRLRYVGYLDAHGVSEGDQFEALEKLIEDLTGGDAAVKLYYIVDRRDFLDKVKTVYAHYAT
;
A
#
# COMPACT_ATOMS: atom_id res chain seq x y z
N MET A 1 -12.74 15.87 -0.80
CA MET A 1 -11.94 16.51 -1.87
C MET A 1 -10.82 15.54 -2.23
N PRO A 2 -10.58 15.20 -3.50
CA PRO A 2 -9.48 14.32 -3.83
C PRO A 2 -8.18 15.02 -3.44
N ALA A 3 -7.31 14.31 -2.72
CA ALA A 3 -5.96 14.78 -2.44
C ALA A 3 -5.35 15.25 -3.77
N ALA A 4 -4.81 16.47 -3.78
CA ALA A 4 -4.16 17.03 -4.96
C ALA A 4 -3.24 15.96 -5.54
N ALA A 5 -3.51 15.54 -6.79
CA ALA A 5 -2.76 14.48 -7.43
C ALA A 5 -1.28 14.87 -7.36
N LYS A 6 -0.49 14.13 -6.56
CA LYS A 6 0.97 14.23 -6.62
C LYS A 6 1.31 14.19 -8.11
N LYS A 7 2.12 15.14 -8.58
CA LYS A 7 2.54 15.21 -9.99
C LYS A 7 3.36 13.93 -10.26
N ARG A 8 2.66 12.86 -10.64
CA ARG A 8 3.22 11.54 -10.88
C ARG A 8 3.99 11.63 -12.18
N GLU A 9 5.27 11.24 -12.13
CA GLU A 9 6.10 11.19 -13.33
C GLU A 9 5.86 9.91 -14.14
N PHE A 10 5.15 8.92 -13.57
CA PHE A 10 4.73 7.70 -14.25
C PHE A 10 3.22 7.61 -14.34
N ASP A 11 2.77 7.04 -15.46
CA ASP A 11 1.40 6.59 -15.58
C ASP A 11 1.25 5.23 -14.89
N LEU A 12 0.45 5.20 -13.83
CA LEU A 12 0.10 3.99 -13.08
C LEU A 12 -1.36 3.58 -13.31
N SER A 13 -2.07 4.23 -14.26
CA SER A 13 -3.49 3.99 -14.52
C SER A 13 -3.78 2.59 -15.05
N GLU A 14 -2.82 1.98 -15.73
CA GLU A 14 -2.89 0.61 -16.26
C GLU A 14 -2.76 -0.48 -15.19
N PHE A 15 -2.51 -0.11 -13.93
CA PHE A 15 -2.47 -1.06 -12.83
C PHE A 15 -3.83 -1.17 -12.14
N PRO A 16 -4.28 -2.40 -11.82
CA PRO A 16 -5.41 -2.61 -10.94
C PRO A 16 -5.34 -1.80 -9.64
N PRO A 17 -6.45 -1.20 -9.17
CA PRO A 17 -6.45 -0.49 -7.91
C PRO A 17 -6.02 -1.40 -6.75
N GLY A 18 -5.28 -0.84 -5.79
CA GLY A 18 -4.78 -1.58 -4.63
C GLY A 18 -3.62 -2.54 -4.89
N THR A 19 -3.16 -2.70 -6.14
CA THR A 19 -1.96 -3.52 -6.47
C THR A 19 -0.66 -2.73 -6.48
N VAL A 20 -0.75 -1.40 -6.46
CA VAL A 20 0.40 -0.49 -6.38
C VAL A 20 0.32 0.31 -5.08
N VAL A 21 1.43 0.36 -4.36
CA VAL A 21 1.60 1.18 -3.16
C VAL A 21 2.77 2.12 -3.36
N GLU A 22 2.54 3.40 -3.06
CA GLU A 22 3.54 4.46 -3.18
C GLU A 22 4.11 4.80 -1.80
N TYR A 23 5.44 4.88 -1.72
CA TYR A 23 6.17 5.38 -0.56
C TYR A 23 7.01 6.57 -0.99
N THR A 24 7.07 7.60 -0.15
CA THR A 24 8.00 8.71 -0.34
C THR A 24 8.86 8.79 0.90
N ARG A 25 10.18 8.81 0.72
CA ARG A 25 11.14 9.00 1.81
C ARG A 25 12.14 10.07 1.44
N LEU A 26 12.51 10.89 2.41
CA LEU A 26 13.52 11.94 2.25
C LEU A 26 14.82 11.53 2.93
N LEU A 27 15.93 12.02 2.40
CA LEU A 27 17.28 11.75 2.86
C LEU A 27 18.06 13.07 2.94
N CYS A 28 18.66 13.39 4.08
CA CYS A 28 19.44 14.62 4.19
C CYS A 28 20.88 14.42 3.71
N LEU A 29 21.21 15.02 2.56
CA LEU A 29 22.55 14.93 1.99
C LEU A 29 23.59 15.69 2.82
N ALA A 30 23.22 16.77 3.52
CA ALA A 30 24.11 17.47 4.45
C ALA A 30 24.65 16.52 5.52
N CYS A 31 23.74 15.82 6.18
CA CYS A 31 24.05 14.89 7.25
C CYS A 31 24.96 13.75 6.74
N ILE A 32 24.76 13.29 5.50
CA ILE A 32 25.59 12.23 4.91
C ILE A 32 26.96 12.76 4.51
N PHE A 33 27.04 13.91 3.83
CA PHE A 33 28.34 14.50 3.50
C PHE A 33 29.14 14.82 4.76
N ASP A 34 28.52 15.31 5.82
CA ASP A 34 29.20 15.53 7.12
C ASP A 34 29.70 14.23 7.75
N LEU A 35 28.93 13.14 7.68
CA LEU A 35 29.37 11.82 8.13
C LEU A 35 30.65 11.40 7.38
N PHE A 36 30.64 11.45 6.05
CA PHE A 36 31.78 11.00 5.23
C PHE A 36 32.99 11.93 5.35
N THR A 37 32.79 13.25 5.35
CA THR A 37 33.90 14.22 5.30
C THR A 37 34.43 14.59 6.68
N LYS A 38 33.57 14.75 7.70
CA LYS A 38 34.00 15.16 9.05
C LYS A 38 34.30 13.97 9.94
N GLN A 39 33.46 12.93 9.92
CA GLN A 39 33.64 11.77 10.82
C GLN A 39 34.59 10.73 10.22
N MET A 40 34.38 10.36 8.95
CA MET A 40 35.22 9.38 8.26
C MET A 40 36.46 10.00 7.58
N ARG A 41 36.58 11.33 7.59
CA ARG A 41 37.73 12.10 7.03
C ARG A 41 38.02 11.80 5.56
N LEU A 42 36.99 11.48 4.79
CA LEU A 42 37.12 11.27 3.35
C LEU A 42 37.15 12.61 2.61
N ALA A 43 37.96 12.69 1.55
CA ALA A 43 37.95 13.85 0.66
C ALA A 43 36.55 14.02 0.03
N PRO A 44 36.06 15.25 -0.21
CA PRO A 44 34.72 15.50 -0.74
C PRO A 44 34.41 14.74 -2.04
N ARG A 45 35.39 14.59 -2.93
CA ARG A 45 35.25 13.83 -4.18
C ARG A 45 35.05 12.33 -3.95
N THR A 46 35.74 11.77 -2.97
CA THR A 46 35.58 10.38 -2.57
C THR A 46 34.21 10.19 -1.90
N ALA A 47 33.84 11.08 -0.99
CA ALA A 47 32.51 11.09 -0.36
C ALA A 47 31.38 11.15 -1.41
N TYR A 48 31.46 12.06 -2.38
CA TYR A 48 30.51 12.13 -3.49
C TYR A 48 30.40 10.81 -4.26
N SER A 49 31.53 10.15 -4.56
CA SER A 49 31.53 8.89 -5.32
C SER A 49 30.86 7.76 -4.54
N GLU A 50 31.09 7.68 -3.22
CA GLU A 50 30.42 6.70 -2.34
C GLU A 50 28.93 7.00 -2.20
N ILE A 51 28.57 8.25 -1.93
CA ILE A 51 27.17 8.67 -1.76
C ILE A 51 26.39 8.42 -3.05
N LYS A 52 26.93 8.77 -4.23
CA LYS A 52 26.26 8.54 -5.52
C LYS A 52 25.94 7.06 -5.77
N ARG A 53 26.78 6.14 -5.27
CA ARG A 53 26.59 4.69 -5.40
C ARG A 53 25.60 4.10 -4.40
N HIS A 54 25.12 4.91 -3.44
CA HIS A 54 24.19 4.44 -2.42
C HIS A 54 22.90 3.89 -3.04
N GLU A 55 22.61 2.63 -2.71
CA GLU A 55 21.38 1.94 -3.06
C GLU A 55 20.57 1.74 -1.77
N PRO A 56 19.47 2.49 -1.57
CA PRO A 56 18.65 2.35 -0.38
C PRO A 56 18.01 0.96 -0.32
N THR A 57 17.97 0.37 0.87
CA THR A 57 17.26 -0.90 1.07
C THR A 57 15.74 -0.67 1.11
N ILE A 58 14.95 -1.69 0.77
CA ILE A 58 13.48 -1.60 0.88
C ILE A 58 13.04 -1.27 2.30
N ALA A 59 13.69 -1.85 3.31
CA ALA A 59 13.39 -1.57 4.71
C ALA A 59 13.56 -0.08 5.07
N GLU A 60 14.61 0.58 4.57
CA GLU A 60 14.82 2.02 4.80
C GLU A 60 13.71 2.88 4.19
N LEU A 61 13.26 2.50 3.00
CA LEU A 61 12.27 3.25 2.21
C LEU A 61 10.83 3.04 2.66
N THR A 62 10.49 1.84 3.16
CA THR A 62 9.10 1.46 3.44
C THR A 62 8.78 1.28 4.92
N ALA A 63 9.78 1.29 5.81
CA ALA A 63 9.54 1.16 7.25
C ALA A 63 8.62 2.26 7.77
N ARG A 64 7.69 1.85 8.64
CA ARG A 64 6.71 2.74 9.28
C ARG A 64 7.35 3.92 10.00
N THR A 65 8.47 3.68 10.69
CA THR A 65 9.24 4.71 11.36
C THR A 65 10.55 4.93 10.61
N PRO A 66 10.84 6.16 10.15
CA PRO A 66 12.11 6.46 9.51
C PRO A 66 13.29 6.23 10.44
N VAL A 67 14.34 5.60 9.90
CA VAL A 67 15.63 5.46 10.56
C VAL A 67 16.58 6.49 9.95
N ARG A 68 17.42 7.12 10.78
CA ARG A 68 18.43 8.09 10.32
C ARG A 68 19.31 7.44 9.23
N PRO A 69 19.58 8.14 8.10
CA PRO A 69 19.37 9.56 7.84
C PRO A 69 18.05 9.91 7.12
N TYR A 70 17.11 8.98 7.04
CA TYR A 70 15.84 9.18 6.34
C TYR A 70 14.76 9.85 7.21
N PHE A 71 13.75 10.47 6.59
CA PHE A 71 12.57 11.06 7.26
C PHE A 71 11.36 11.19 6.30
N ASP A 72 10.17 11.42 6.84
CA ASP A 72 8.89 11.15 6.14
C ASP A 72 8.40 12.25 5.20
N SER A 73 8.49 13.52 5.59
CA SER A 73 8.07 14.62 4.71
C SER A 73 8.72 15.95 5.08
N ASP A 74 8.91 16.78 4.05
CA ASP A 74 9.38 18.17 4.21
C ASP A 74 8.31 19.07 4.83
N GLU A 75 7.02 18.72 4.71
CA GLU A 75 5.92 19.49 5.30
C GLU A 75 5.92 19.36 6.83
N LYS A 76 6.19 18.15 7.33
CA LYS A 76 6.37 17.90 8.77
C LYS A 76 7.74 18.39 9.26
N HIS A 77 8.74 18.40 8.39
CA HIS A 77 10.12 18.75 8.70
C HIS A 77 10.67 19.76 7.68
N PRO A 78 10.40 21.07 7.82
CA PRO A 78 10.91 22.09 6.89
C PRO A 78 12.44 22.18 6.89
N ARG A 79 13.08 21.66 7.94
CA ARG A 79 14.54 21.50 8.09
C ARG A 79 14.83 20.07 8.54
N CYS A 80 16.04 19.61 8.27
CA CYS A 80 16.46 18.25 8.64
C CYS A 80 16.34 18.06 10.16
N PRO A 81 15.63 17.01 10.63
CA PRO A 81 15.47 16.77 12.07
C PRO A 81 16.77 16.38 12.80
N TYR A 82 17.84 16.08 12.06
CA TYR A 82 19.11 15.60 12.62
C TYR A 82 20.24 16.64 12.60
N CYS A 83 20.31 17.47 11.56
CA CYS A 83 21.39 18.44 11.37
C CYS A 83 20.90 19.86 11.06
N ASP A 84 19.58 20.11 11.15
CA ASP A 84 18.95 21.41 10.88
C ASP A 84 19.25 21.99 9.48
N ALA A 85 19.68 21.14 8.55
CA ALA A 85 19.94 21.54 7.16
C ALA A 85 18.64 22.01 6.47
N ALA A 86 18.77 22.94 5.54
CA ALA A 86 17.64 23.46 4.77
C ALA A 86 17.13 22.42 3.75
N LYS A 87 15.83 22.52 3.42
CA LYS A 87 15.13 21.65 2.45
C LYS A 87 15.86 21.44 1.13
N ARG A 88 16.62 22.43 0.66
CA ARG A 88 17.39 22.34 -0.60
C ARG A 88 18.42 21.18 -0.59
N TRP A 89 18.77 20.63 0.57
CA TRP A 89 19.73 19.50 0.71
C TRP A 89 19.03 18.16 0.99
N HIS A 90 17.70 18.15 0.99
CA HIS A 90 16.91 16.94 1.17
C HIS A 90 16.68 16.28 -0.19
N ALA A 91 17.18 15.06 -0.36
CA ALA A 91 16.91 14.24 -1.53
C ALA A 91 15.66 13.38 -1.31
N ARG A 92 14.83 13.25 -2.33
CA ARG A 92 13.60 12.46 -2.32
C ARG A 92 13.81 11.13 -3.05
N PHE A 93 13.32 10.06 -2.43
CA PHE A 93 13.11 8.75 -3.06
C PHE A 93 11.60 8.48 -3.13
N ASP A 94 11.07 8.46 -4.35
CA ASP A 94 9.72 7.95 -4.59
C ASP A 94 9.84 6.47 -4.96
N THR A 95 9.15 5.62 -4.20
CA THR A 95 9.23 4.16 -4.30
C THR A 95 7.85 3.60 -4.62
N TYR A 96 7.77 2.85 -5.72
CA TYR A 96 6.54 2.23 -6.19
C TYR A 96 6.64 0.72 -6.00
N ARG A 97 5.82 0.17 -5.11
CA ARG A 97 5.70 -1.26 -4.89
C ARG A 97 4.54 -1.80 -5.71
N ILE A 98 4.83 -2.76 -6.59
CA ILE A 98 3.87 -3.43 -7.45
C ILE A 98 3.76 -4.88 -7.00
N GLU A 99 2.56 -5.32 -6.67
CA GLU A 99 2.26 -6.72 -6.38
C GLU A 99 2.35 -7.57 -7.66
N GLY A 100 3.11 -8.66 -7.62
CA GLY A 100 3.26 -9.57 -8.74
C GLY A 100 2.06 -10.49 -8.91
N SER A 101 1.36 -10.35 -10.03
CA SER A 101 0.23 -11.22 -10.40
C SER A 101 0.10 -11.31 -11.92
N LYS A 102 -0.78 -12.20 -12.40
CA LYS A 102 -1.17 -12.22 -13.82
C LYS A 102 -1.78 -10.89 -14.28
N ALA A 103 -2.46 -10.17 -13.39
CA ALA A 103 -3.13 -8.91 -13.69
C ALA A 103 -2.15 -7.72 -13.80
N THR A 104 -0.98 -7.80 -13.17
CA THR A 104 0.01 -6.70 -13.12
C THR A 104 1.23 -6.92 -14.01
N ASP A 105 1.51 -8.15 -14.47
CA ASP A 105 2.78 -8.45 -15.16
C ASP A 105 2.94 -7.70 -16.49
N ALA A 106 1.88 -7.59 -17.29
CA ALA A 106 1.92 -6.86 -18.56
C ALA A 106 2.19 -5.36 -18.35
N SER A 107 1.40 -4.71 -17.49
CA SER A 107 1.55 -3.28 -17.16
C SER A 107 2.91 -2.99 -16.51
N ARG A 108 3.40 -3.88 -15.63
CA ARG A 108 4.74 -3.79 -15.03
C ARG A 108 5.85 -3.83 -16.08
N ARG A 109 5.80 -4.79 -17.01
CA ARG A 109 6.82 -4.90 -18.07
C ARG A 109 6.79 -3.69 -18.99
N ALA A 110 5.59 -3.19 -19.33
CA ALA A 110 5.43 -1.98 -20.12
C ALA A 110 6.02 -0.76 -19.41
N LEU A 111 5.72 -0.58 -18.12
CA LEU A 111 6.29 0.48 -17.29
C LEU A 111 7.82 0.41 -17.27
N VAL A 112 8.40 -0.74 -16.91
CA VAL A 112 9.87 -0.91 -16.86
C VAL A 112 10.52 -0.64 -18.22
N LYS A 113 9.87 -1.01 -19.34
CA LYS A 113 10.36 -0.73 -20.69
C LYS A 113 10.34 0.77 -21.02
N SER A 114 9.37 1.52 -20.49
CA SER A 114 9.23 2.96 -20.69
C SER A 114 10.22 3.80 -19.87
N LEU A 115 10.78 3.24 -18.79
CA LEU A 115 11.71 3.96 -17.93
C LEU A 115 13.02 4.27 -18.67
N PRO A 116 13.56 5.50 -18.52
CA PRO A 116 14.90 5.84 -18.95
C PRO A 116 15.94 4.85 -18.39
N LYS A 117 16.80 4.31 -19.26
CA LYS A 117 17.88 3.38 -18.87
C LYS A 117 19.19 4.07 -18.52
N ALA A 118 19.21 5.41 -18.50
CA ALA A 118 20.42 6.19 -18.29
C ALA A 118 20.74 6.33 -16.79
N GLU A 119 22.03 6.31 -16.46
CA GLU A 119 22.61 6.79 -15.19
C GLU A 119 22.04 6.20 -13.88
N ASP A 120 21.57 4.95 -13.88
CA ASP A 120 21.06 4.27 -12.67
C ASP A 120 19.96 5.06 -11.94
N GLN A 121 19.17 5.83 -12.70
CA GLN A 121 18.09 6.70 -12.22
C GLN A 121 16.98 5.91 -11.53
N PHE A 122 16.83 4.63 -11.88
CA PHE A 122 15.83 3.74 -11.31
C PHE A 122 16.47 2.46 -10.82
N LEU A 123 16.21 2.11 -9.56
CA LEU A 123 16.54 0.77 -9.04
C LEU A 123 15.32 -0.12 -9.09
N MET A 124 15.51 -1.30 -9.68
CA MET A 124 14.52 -2.36 -9.73
C MET A 124 14.88 -3.40 -8.67
N ILE A 125 14.04 -3.56 -7.66
CA ILE A 125 14.29 -4.53 -6.58
C ILE A 125 13.14 -5.54 -6.53
N GLU A 126 13.47 -6.82 -6.53
CA GLU A 126 12.50 -7.91 -6.37
C GLU A 126 12.59 -8.49 -4.95
N VAL A 127 11.46 -8.60 -4.26
CA VAL A 127 11.37 -9.19 -2.92
C VAL A 127 10.33 -10.29 -2.92
N ARG A 128 10.62 -11.42 -2.27
CA ARG A 128 9.63 -12.50 -2.05
C ARG A 128 8.79 -12.16 -0.81
N SER A 129 7.49 -12.40 -0.90
CA SER A 129 6.53 -12.26 0.19
C SER A 129 5.48 -13.38 0.10
N THR A 130 4.46 -13.34 0.96
CA THR A 130 3.29 -14.22 0.90
C THR A 130 2.03 -13.42 0.59
N ARG A 131 1.00 -14.06 0.02
CA ARG A 131 -0.28 -13.38 -0.22
C ARG A 131 -0.92 -12.88 1.06
N ARG A 132 -0.86 -13.67 2.14
CA ARG A 132 -1.29 -13.25 3.48
C ARG A 132 -0.60 -11.97 3.94
N ALA A 133 0.72 -11.88 3.82
CA ALA A 133 1.47 -10.68 4.20
C ALA A 133 1.05 -9.45 3.37
N VAL A 134 0.93 -9.60 2.05
CA VAL A 134 0.50 -8.51 1.15
C VAL A 134 -0.91 -8.05 1.46
N PHE A 135 -1.81 -8.97 1.81
CA PHE A 135 -3.17 -8.64 2.21
C PHE A 135 -3.21 -7.81 3.49
N PHE A 136 -2.47 -8.18 4.52
CA PHE A 136 -2.42 -7.39 5.76
C PHE A 136 -1.76 -6.02 5.56
N GLU A 137 -0.71 -5.93 4.75
CA GLU A 137 -0.14 -4.63 4.36
C GLU A 137 -1.16 -3.76 3.60
N TRP A 138 -2.00 -4.37 2.75
CA TRP A 138 -3.09 -3.68 2.08
C TRP A 138 -4.18 -3.22 3.06
N LEU A 139 -4.60 -4.06 4.03
CA LEU A 139 -5.55 -3.67 5.08
C LEU A 139 -5.01 -2.49 5.90
N ASP A 140 -3.73 -2.52 6.28
CA ASP A 140 -3.06 -1.43 6.99
C ASP A 140 -3.04 -0.13 6.17
N GLY A 141 -2.78 -0.24 4.86
CA GLY A 141 -2.84 0.89 3.93
C GLY A 141 -4.24 1.46 3.80
N LEU A 142 -5.24 0.58 3.66
CA LEU A 142 -6.66 0.93 3.57
C LEU A 142 -7.12 1.64 4.84
N GLY A 143 -6.81 1.12 6.03
CA GLY A 143 -7.15 1.75 7.30
C GLY A 143 -6.59 3.16 7.48
N ARG A 144 -5.46 3.50 6.84
CA ARG A 144 -4.91 4.88 6.87
C ARG A 144 -5.62 5.85 5.92
N GLN A 145 -6.30 5.33 4.91
CA GLN A 145 -7.00 6.13 3.89
C GLN A 145 -8.46 6.38 4.26
N LEU A 146 -9.05 5.49 5.06
CA LEU A 146 -10.44 5.56 5.48
C LEU A 146 -10.63 6.56 6.63
N ASP A 147 -11.74 7.29 6.58
CA ASP A 147 -12.22 8.11 7.69
C ASP A 147 -13.24 7.32 8.52
N PHE A 148 -12.81 6.79 9.66
CA PHE A 148 -13.68 5.99 10.54
C PHE A 148 -14.69 6.82 11.35
N THR A 149 -14.69 8.15 11.22
CA THR A 149 -15.68 9.00 11.90
C THR A 149 -17.03 9.03 11.19
N ASP A 150 -17.09 8.64 9.92
CA ASP A 150 -18.30 8.55 9.10
C ASP A 150 -18.48 7.13 8.54
N ASP A 151 -19.65 6.53 8.74
CA ASP A 151 -20.01 5.18 8.28
C ASP A 151 -19.87 4.98 6.75
N ALA A 152 -19.72 6.06 5.97
CA ALA A 152 -19.37 5.99 4.56
C ALA A 152 -18.09 5.15 4.29
N TRP A 153 -17.19 5.01 5.26
CA TRP A 153 -16.00 4.16 5.13
C TRP A 153 -16.34 2.68 4.85
N LEU A 154 -17.50 2.18 5.30
CA LEU A 154 -17.91 0.80 5.07
C LEU A 154 -18.10 0.51 3.58
N ILE A 155 -18.73 1.44 2.86
CA ILE A 155 -18.92 1.37 1.40
C ILE A 155 -17.57 1.50 0.69
N GLN A 156 -16.68 2.37 1.18
CA GLN A 156 -15.34 2.55 0.62
C GLN A 156 -14.47 1.30 0.81
N ALA A 157 -14.52 0.65 1.96
CA ALA A 157 -13.82 -0.60 2.23
C ALA A 157 -14.32 -1.74 1.34
N THR A 158 -15.65 -1.85 1.15
CA THR A 158 -16.23 -2.81 0.18
C THR A 158 -15.75 -2.52 -1.23
N ARG A 159 -15.76 -1.26 -1.67
CA ARG A 159 -15.26 -0.86 -2.98
C ARG A 159 -13.81 -1.28 -3.17
N ALA A 160 -12.94 -0.97 -2.21
CA ALA A 160 -11.52 -1.30 -2.28
C ALA A 160 -11.28 -2.81 -2.37
N TYR A 161 -12.07 -3.61 -1.66
CA TYR A 161 -12.03 -5.05 -1.76
C TYR A 161 -12.46 -5.55 -3.17
N LEU A 162 -13.59 -5.07 -3.67
CA LEU A 162 -14.11 -5.45 -4.99
C LEU A 162 -13.17 -5.04 -6.13
N GLU A 163 -12.55 -3.86 -6.04
CA GLU A 163 -11.53 -3.40 -6.98
C GLU A 163 -10.32 -4.33 -7.05
N ARG A 164 -9.98 -4.99 -5.94
CA ARG A 164 -8.86 -5.94 -5.88
C ARG A 164 -9.19 -7.29 -6.51
N ILE A 165 -10.40 -7.81 -6.29
CA ILE A 165 -10.80 -9.14 -6.79
C ILE A 165 -11.33 -9.13 -8.22
N GLU A 166 -11.95 -8.03 -8.65
CA GLU A 166 -12.47 -7.83 -10.01
C GLU A 166 -11.89 -6.54 -10.63
N PRO A 167 -10.58 -6.52 -10.93
CA PRO A 167 -9.88 -5.29 -11.33
C PRO A 167 -10.25 -4.77 -12.72
N LYS A 168 -10.93 -5.56 -13.54
CA LYS A 168 -11.40 -5.16 -14.87
C LYS A 168 -12.68 -4.32 -14.82
N THR A 169 -13.38 -4.36 -13.70
CA THR A 169 -14.64 -3.63 -13.52
C THR A 169 -14.32 -2.17 -13.16
N VAL A 170 -15.00 -1.24 -13.81
CA VAL A 170 -14.87 0.20 -13.52
C VAL A 170 -15.68 0.55 -12.28
N TRP A 171 -15.18 0.15 -11.11
CA TRP A 171 -15.89 0.28 -9.83
C TRP A 171 -16.22 1.72 -9.44
N ALA A 172 -15.46 2.70 -9.94
CA ALA A 172 -15.78 4.11 -9.74
C ALA A 172 -17.18 4.47 -10.25
N GLU A 173 -17.57 3.97 -11.43
CA GLU A 173 -18.91 4.18 -11.99
C GLU A 173 -19.95 3.35 -11.22
N VAL A 174 -19.63 2.10 -10.87
CA VAL A 174 -20.52 1.23 -10.09
C VAL A 174 -20.82 1.77 -8.69
N PHE A 175 -19.89 2.52 -8.08
CA PHE A 175 -20.07 3.13 -6.76
C PHE A 175 -20.51 4.60 -6.80
N LYS A 176 -20.61 5.21 -7.99
CA LYS A 176 -21.09 6.58 -8.14
C LYS A 176 -22.50 6.72 -7.56
N ASP A 177 -22.72 7.66 -6.65
CA ASP A 177 -24.01 7.90 -5.97
C ASP A 177 -24.58 6.69 -5.22
N LEU A 178 -23.74 5.70 -4.89
CA LEU A 178 -24.15 4.52 -4.14
C LEU A 178 -24.41 4.88 -2.67
N ARG A 179 -25.54 4.43 -2.13
CA ARG A 179 -25.94 4.68 -0.74
C ARG A 179 -25.90 3.43 0.14
N ALA A 180 -25.95 2.25 -0.44
CA ALA A 180 -25.93 1.01 0.33
C ALA A 180 -25.38 -0.15 -0.49
N VAL A 181 -24.69 -1.06 0.21
CA VAL A 181 -24.37 -2.40 -0.27
C VAL A 181 -25.25 -3.38 0.51
N ARG A 182 -25.83 -4.36 -0.18
CA ARG A 182 -26.76 -5.34 0.37
C ARG A 182 -26.40 -6.73 -0.09
N ARG A 183 -26.66 -7.71 0.76
CA ARG A 183 -26.64 -9.11 0.37
C ARG A 183 -27.86 -9.45 -0.49
N SER A 184 -27.65 -10.20 -1.55
CA SER A 184 -28.70 -10.73 -2.41
C SER A 184 -28.70 -12.25 -2.35
N GLN A 185 -29.87 -12.84 -2.06
CA GLN A 185 -30.07 -14.29 -2.09
C GLN A 185 -30.46 -14.81 -3.48
N ARG A 186 -30.78 -13.91 -4.42
CA ARG A 186 -31.20 -14.27 -5.78
C ARG A 186 -30.06 -14.33 -6.79
N LEU A 187 -28.91 -13.75 -6.46
CA LEU A 187 -27.75 -13.75 -7.35
C LEU A 187 -26.99 -15.05 -7.17
N GLU A 188 -26.75 -15.76 -8.26
CA GLU A 188 -25.92 -16.97 -8.28
C GLU A 188 -24.43 -16.62 -8.28
N ALA A 189 -24.04 -15.55 -8.98
CA ALA A 189 -22.65 -15.10 -9.11
C ALA A 189 -22.54 -13.57 -9.18
N GLY A 190 -21.41 -13.04 -8.70
CA GLY A 190 -21.05 -11.62 -8.84
C GLY A 190 -21.93 -10.63 -8.08
N TRP A 191 -22.34 -9.58 -8.78
CA TRP A 191 -23.03 -8.44 -8.20
C TRP A 191 -24.01 -7.83 -9.21
N GLU A 192 -24.99 -7.09 -8.70
CA GLU A 192 -25.95 -6.34 -9.50
C GLU A 192 -26.17 -4.95 -8.88
N ARG A 193 -26.20 -3.92 -9.72
CA ARG A 193 -26.55 -2.57 -9.27
C ARG A 193 -28.01 -2.25 -9.61
N ASP A 194 -28.75 -1.80 -8.61
CA ASP A 194 -30.12 -1.31 -8.74
C ASP A 194 -30.24 0.08 -8.08
N GLY A 195 -30.27 1.11 -8.92
CA GLY A 195 -30.30 2.52 -8.50
C GLY A 195 -29.13 2.89 -7.59
N ALA A 196 -29.45 3.23 -6.35
CA ALA A 196 -28.48 3.62 -5.30
C ALA A 196 -28.01 2.43 -4.43
N ARG A 197 -28.31 1.19 -4.83
CA ARG A 197 -27.98 -0.03 -4.08
C ARG A 197 -27.12 -0.98 -4.91
N LEU A 198 -26.12 -1.58 -4.27
CA LEU A 198 -25.30 -2.63 -4.84
C LEU A 198 -25.65 -3.93 -4.14
N PHE A 199 -26.08 -4.91 -4.91
CA PHE A 199 -26.42 -6.24 -4.45
C PHE A 199 -25.26 -7.18 -4.72
N LEU A 200 -24.71 -7.79 -3.69
CA LEU A 200 -23.64 -8.78 -3.79
C LEU A 200 -24.20 -10.18 -3.55
N THR A 201 -23.61 -11.20 -4.19
CA THR A 201 -23.86 -12.60 -3.79
C THR A 201 -23.53 -12.81 -2.31
N PRO A 202 -24.05 -13.89 -1.69
CA PRO A 202 -23.74 -14.19 -0.30
C PRO A 202 -22.23 -14.30 -0.07
N SER A 203 -21.48 -15.01 -0.92
CA SER A 203 -20.02 -15.14 -0.76
C SER A 203 -19.32 -13.76 -0.77
N LEU A 204 -19.50 -12.96 -1.83
CA LEU A 204 -18.85 -11.64 -1.93
C LEU A 204 -19.26 -10.68 -0.81
N TYR A 205 -20.52 -10.73 -0.36
CA TYR A 205 -20.97 -9.90 0.73
C TYR A 205 -20.26 -10.25 2.05
N HIS A 206 -20.12 -11.53 2.37
CA HIS A 206 -19.46 -11.96 3.60
C HIS A 206 -17.93 -11.79 3.53
N ASP A 207 -17.32 -11.92 2.35
CA ASP A 207 -15.90 -11.55 2.15
C ASP A 207 -15.68 -10.06 2.45
N ALA A 208 -16.52 -9.17 1.88
CA ALA A 208 -16.46 -7.74 2.15
C ALA A 208 -16.73 -7.42 3.63
N LEU A 209 -17.65 -8.14 4.27
CA LEU A 209 -17.93 -8.02 5.70
C LEU A 209 -16.71 -8.39 6.56
N LEU A 210 -16.00 -9.47 6.19
CA LEU A 210 -14.77 -9.90 6.85
C LEU A 210 -13.67 -8.85 6.70
N VAL A 211 -13.50 -8.27 5.52
CA VAL A 211 -12.55 -7.16 5.29
C VAL A 211 -12.87 -5.95 6.17
N GLN A 212 -14.14 -5.53 6.25
CA GLN A 212 -14.58 -4.43 7.13
C GLN A 212 -14.28 -4.74 8.60
N TYR A 213 -14.55 -5.97 9.03
CA TYR A 213 -14.25 -6.40 10.39
C TYR A 213 -12.75 -6.33 10.69
N LEU A 214 -11.90 -6.85 9.79
CA LEU A 214 -10.45 -6.86 9.97
C LEU A 214 -9.86 -5.45 10.01
N VAL A 215 -10.28 -4.57 9.09
CA VAL A 215 -9.85 -3.17 9.05
C VAL A 215 -10.33 -2.40 10.28
N SER A 216 -11.55 -2.58 10.76
CA SER A 216 -12.04 -1.82 11.92
C SER A 216 -11.46 -2.28 13.26
N ARG A 217 -10.98 -3.52 13.36
CA ARG A 217 -10.43 -4.09 14.61
C ARG A 217 -9.07 -3.50 15.00
N SER A 218 -8.27 -3.07 14.04
CA SER A 218 -6.99 -2.38 14.30
C SER A 218 -7.17 -0.94 14.80
N HIS A 219 -8.41 -0.43 14.81
CA HIS A 219 -8.76 0.92 15.25
C HIS A 219 -9.74 0.90 16.44
N ALA A 220 -10.08 2.08 16.96
CA ALA A 220 -11.01 2.27 18.07
C ALA A 220 -12.46 1.79 17.83
N HIS A 221 -12.76 1.27 16.63
CA HIS A 221 -14.12 0.97 16.16
C HIS A 221 -14.53 -0.50 16.36
N GLY A 222 -13.63 -1.36 16.84
CA GLY A 222 -13.96 -2.62 17.52
C GLY A 222 -14.85 -3.58 16.73
N GLY A 223 -14.57 -3.78 15.44
CA GLY A 223 -15.31 -4.74 14.60
C GLY A 223 -16.59 -4.16 13.99
N LEU A 224 -16.67 -2.85 13.77
CA LEU A 224 -17.78 -2.23 13.05
C LEU A 224 -17.81 -2.71 11.58
N THR A 225 -19.00 -3.11 11.14
CA THR A 225 -19.28 -3.59 9.78
C THR A 225 -20.61 -3.03 9.28
N MET A 226 -20.99 -3.31 8.03
CA MET A 226 -22.33 -2.99 7.51
C MET A 226 -23.48 -3.67 8.26
N GLU A 227 -23.16 -4.67 9.07
CA GLU A 227 -24.10 -5.40 9.90
C GLU A 227 -24.11 -4.93 11.36
N GLY A 228 -23.48 -3.79 11.62
CA GLY A 228 -23.28 -3.23 12.95
C GLY A 228 -21.94 -3.65 13.55
N ARG A 229 -21.79 -3.36 14.84
CA ARG A 229 -20.60 -3.72 15.61
C ARG A 229 -20.70 -5.18 16.02
N LEU A 230 -19.73 -5.98 15.58
CA LEU A 230 -19.69 -7.40 15.87
C LEU A 230 -18.43 -7.71 16.67
N THR A 231 -18.57 -8.50 17.72
CA THR A 231 -17.47 -9.25 18.32
C THR A 231 -17.05 -10.39 17.37
N LEU A 232 -15.87 -10.98 17.60
CA LEU A 232 -15.44 -12.15 16.82
C LEU A 232 -16.45 -13.30 16.93
N HIS A 233 -16.96 -13.53 18.14
CA HIS A 233 -17.94 -14.57 18.40
C HIS A 233 -19.23 -14.35 17.60
N GLU A 234 -19.76 -13.11 17.59
CA GLU A 234 -20.96 -12.77 16.83
C GLU A 234 -20.75 -12.89 15.33
N LEU A 235 -19.58 -12.45 14.82
CA LEU A 235 -19.21 -12.61 13.42
C LEU A 235 -19.20 -14.11 13.04
N MET A 236 -18.48 -14.95 13.78
CA MET A 236 -18.38 -16.38 13.49
C MET A 236 -19.73 -17.08 13.58
N ARG A 237 -20.53 -16.78 14.61
CA ARG A 237 -21.90 -17.32 14.74
C ARG A 237 -22.76 -16.96 13.53
N ARG A 238 -22.65 -15.73 13.04
CA ARG A 238 -23.40 -15.26 11.88
C ARG A 238 -22.94 -15.95 10.59
N LEU A 239 -21.63 -16.01 10.34
CA LEU A 239 -21.06 -16.67 9.16
C LEU A 239 -21.40 -18.16 9.12
N ARG A 240 -21.51 -18.80 10.29
CA ARG A 240 -21.98 -20.18 10.42
C ARG A 240 -23.46 -20.30 10.05
N TYR A 241 -24.31 -19.47 10.64
CA TYR A 241 -25.76 -19.53 10.42
C TYR A 241 -26.15 -19.38 8.94
N VAL A 242 -25.38 -18.61 8.17
CA VAL A 242 -25.62 -18.37 6.74
C VAL A 242 -24.95 -19.40 5.83
N GLY A 243 -24.31 -20.43 6.39
CA GLY A 243 -23.61 -21.49 5.65
C GLY A 243 -22.29 -21.07 5.01
N TYR A 244 -21.79 -19.86 5.31
CA TYR A 244 -20.54 -19.36 4.72
C TYR A 244 -19.33 -20.12 5.27
N LEU A 245 -19.30 -20.44 6.57
CA LEU A 245 -18.24 -21.30 7.12
C LEU A 245 -18.18 -22.68 6.46
N ASP A 246 -19.34 -23.31 6.23
CA ASP A 246 -19.42 -24.62 5.60
C ASP A 246 -18.95 -24.59 4.14
N ALA A 247 -19.28 -23.52 3.41
CA ALA A 247 -18.80 -23.30 2.04
C ALA A 247 -17.26 -23.18 1.95
N HIS A 248 -16.63 -22.73 3.03
CA HIS A 248 -15.18 -22.66 3.21
C HIS A 248 -14.59 -23.90 3.94
N GLY A 249 -15.39 -24.95 4.09
CA GLY A 249 -14.99 -26.19 4.76
C GLY A 249 -14.61 -26.01 6.23
N VAL A 250 -15.14 -24.99 6.90
CA VAL A 250 -14.89 -24.67 8.31
C VAL A 250 -15.99 -25.32 9.17
N SER A 251 -15.86 -26.63 9.42
CA SER A 251 -16.91 -27.43 10.06
C SER A 251 -17.03 -27.21 11.57
N GLU A 252 -15.96 -27.32 12.35
CA GLU A 252 -15.96 -27.11 13.82
C GLU A 252 -14.57 -26.67 14.28
N GLY A 253 -14.49 -25.74 15.24
CA GLY A 253 -13.22 -25.23 15.74
C GLY A 253 -13.35 -23.94 16.54
N ASP A 254 -12.27 -23.61 17.25
CA ASP A 254 -12.11 -22.36 17.98
C ASP A 254 -12.33 -21.15 17.04
N GLN A 255 -12.90 -20.06 17.56
CA GLN A 255 -13.25 -18.88 16.74
C GLN A 255 -12.03 -18.21 16.08
N PHE A 256 -10.83 -18.36 16.64
CA PHE A 256 -9.59 -17.87 16.07
C PHE A 256 -9.10 -18.79 14.95
N GLU A 257 -9.22 -20.10 15.10
CA GLU A 257 -8.91 -21.05 14.02
C GLU A 257 -9.84 -20.87 12.81
N ALA A 258 -11.14 -20.67 13.07
CA ALA A 258 -12.10 -20.35 12.01
C ALA A 258 -11.73 -19.04 11.28
N LEU A 259 -11.33 -18.01 12.02
CA LEU A 259 -10.88 -16.74 11.44
C LEU A 259 -9.61 -16.92 10.59
N GLU A 260 -8.61 -17.64 11.10
CA GLU A 260 -7.36 -17.91 10.38
C GLU A 260 -7.62 -18.66 9.07
N LYS A 261 -8.50 -19.66 9.08
CA LYS A 261 -8.89 -20.40 7.88
C LYS A 261 -9.63 -19.53 6.86
N LEU A 262 -10.54 -18.67 7.32
CA LEU A 262 -11.20 -17.71 6.43
C LEU A 262 -10.22 -16.70 5.82
N ILE A 263 -9.24 -16.23 6.59
CA ILE A 263 -8.17 -15.36 6.08
C ILE A 263 -7.31 -16.11 5.08
N GLU A 264 -7.01 -17.39 5.34
CA GLU A 264 -6.27 -18.24 4.41
C GLU A 264 -7.00 -18.37 3.08
N ASP A 265 -8.28 -18.70 3.10
CA ASP A 265 -9.11 -18.82 1.90
C ASP A 265 -9.23 -17.50 1.14
N LEU A 266 -9.48 -16.40 1.86
CA LEU A 266 -9.61 -15.05 1.28
C LEU A 266 -8.32 -14.59 0.60
N THR A 267 -7.16 -14.94 1.16
CA THR A 267 -5.86 -14.48 0.68
C THR A 267 -5.17 -15.47 -0.27
N GLY A 268 -5.55 -16.74 -0.24
CA GLY A 268 -4.77 -17.85 -0.79
C GLY A 268 -3.56 -18.22 0.08
N GLY A 269 -3.61 -17.86 1.37
CA GLY A 269 -2.66 -18.25 2.41
C GLY A 269 -1.23 -17.77 2.21
N ASP A 270 -0.29 -18.66 2.55
CA ASP A 270 1.15 -18.38 2.47
C ASP A 270 1.75 -18.64 1.08
N ALA A 271 0.90 -18.71 0.05
CA ALA A 271 1.35 -18.81 -1.32
C ALA A 271 2.33 -17.68 -1.66
N ALA A 272 3.48 -18.05 -2.21
CA ALA A 272 4.55 -17.12 -2.53
C ALA A 272 4.09 -16.09 -3.57
N VAL A 273 4.41 -14.82 -3.31
CA VAL A 273 4.19 -13.70 -4.23
C VAL A 273 5.48 -12.90 -4.36
N LYS A 274 5.72 -12.37 -5.56
CA LYS A 274 6.84 -11.46 -5.81
C LYS A 274 6.36 -10.03 -5.71
N LEU A 275 7.09 -9.19 -5.00
CA LEU A 275 6.90 -7.76 -4.95
C LEU A 275 7.99 -7.09 -5.77
N TYR A 276 7.60 -6.20 -6.67
CA TYR A 276 8.52 -5.44 -7.51
C TYR A 276 8.55 -4.01 -7.03
N TYR A 277 9.72 -3.51 -6.68
CA TYR A 277 9.94 -2.14 -6.26
C TYR A 277 10.66 -1.38 -7.36
N ILE A 278 10.13 -0.21 -7.69
CA ILE A 278 10.77 0.79 -8.54
C ILE A 278 11.14 1.95 -7.64
N VAL A 279 12.43 2.19 -7.44
CA VAL A 279 12.93 3.33 -6.66
C VAL A 279 13.43 4.39 -7.60
N ASP A 280 12.80 5.57 -7.57
CA ASP A 280 13.24 6.75 -8.30
C ASP A 280 14.36 7.47 -7.55
N ARG A 281 15.52 7.59 -8.20
CA ARG A 281 16.73 8.21 -7.66
C ARG A 281 17.06 9.54 -8.33
N ARG A 282 16.24 10.05 -9.25
CA ARG A 282 16.61 11.24 -10.05
C ARG A 282 16.86 12.47 -9.18
N ASP A 283 15.96 12.78 -8.24
CA ASP A 283 16.14 13.92 -7.30
C ASP A 283 17.38 13.72 -6.42
N PHE A 284 17.64 12.48 -5.97
CA PHE A 284 18.85 12.14 -5.24
C PHE A 284 20.13 12.38 -6.06
N LEU A 285 20.22 11.80 -7.25
CA LEU A 285 21.39 11.91 -8.12
C LEU A 285 21.68 13.35 -8.55
N ASP A 286 20.63 14.16 -8.77
CA ASP A 286 20.75 15.57 -9.10
C ASP A 286 21.25 16.39 -7.90
N LYS A 287 20.63 16.22 -6.73
CA LYS A 287 21.01 16.96 -5.52
C LYS A 287 22.37 16.55 -4.97
N VAL A 288 22.79 15.30 -5.12
CA VAL A 288 24.13 14.86 -4.70
C VAL A 288 25.22 15.62 -5.48
N LYS A 289 25.01 15.90 -6.77
CA LYS A 289 25.91 16.76 -7.57
C LYS A 289 25.95 18.18 -7.01
N THR A 290 24.78 18.75 -6.72
CA THR A 290 24.65 20.12 -6.19
C THR A 290 25.30 20.28 -4.81
N VAL A 291 25.07 19.33 -3.91
CA VAL A 291 25.66 19.36 -2.55
C VAL A 291 27.16 19.13 -2.61
N TYR A 292 27.65 18.22 -3.47
CA TYR A 292 29.09 18.05 -3.68
C TYR A 292 29.78 19.37 -4.06
N ALA A 293 29.19 20.15 -4.98
CA ALA A 293 29.76 21.43 -5.38
C ALA A 293 29.93 22.41 -4.20
N HIS A 294 29.08 22.31 -3.18
CA HIS A 294 29.20 23.11 -1.96
C HIS A 294 30.28 22.60 -0.98
N TYR A 295 30.53 21.28 -0.93
CA TYR A 295 31.56 20.69 -0.07
C TYR A 295 32.96 20.68 -0.71
N ALA A 296 33.04 20.90 -2.02
CA ALA A 296 34.29 20.92 -2.77
C ALA A 296 34.97 22.30 -2.82
N THR A 297 34.31 23.34 -2.31
CA THR A 297 34.86 24.69 -2.08
C THR A 297 35.49 24.80 -0.71
#